data_AF-A0A1W9SIG8-F1
#
_entry.id   AF-A0A1W9SIG8-F1
#
_cell.length_a   1.000
_cell.length_b   1.000
_cell.length_c   1.000
_cell.angle_alpha   90.00
_cell.angle_beta   90.00
_cell.angle_gamma   90.00
#
_symmetry.space_group_name_H-M   'P 1'
#
loop_
_entity.id
_entity.type
_entity.pdbx_description
1 polymer ?
#
loop_
_entity_poly.entity_id
_entity_poly.type
_entity_poly.pdbx_seq_one_letter_code
_entity_poly.pdbx_strand_id
1 'polypeptide(L)'
;MKQFYPEVFVYKLDPQLGFISLNSSLNSDEVLAVAYEYTIANDTVIYKIGELSNSGVPANQNLVLKLLKGTYFTPKLSTWDLMLKNVYAIGAYQVDSKEFFLNVMYQDDKTGSSINYLPVGDIKNKVLLEVLNLDNVNSQLDPYPDGQFDFINGVTINSSNGRIFFPVLEPFGSYLKEKINNDAEAERYIFQELYDSIQSDARQIAKKNKFFLQGTYKSSSSSEIYLGAFNIPDGSVVVTAGGRKLIENQDYVVDYNLGCLI
;
A
#
# COMPACT_ATOMS: atom_id res chain seq x y z
N MET A 1 -31.95 25.34 -0.89
CA MET A 1 -30.84 25.02 0.03
C MET A 1 -30.50 23.56 -0.20
N LYS A 2 -29.37 23.24 -0.88
CA LYS A 2 -28.90 21.85 -0.94
C LYS A 2 -28.27 21.55 0.41
N GLN A 3 -28.93 20.69 1.17
CA GLN A 3 -28.40 20.14 2.42
C GLN A 3 -27.23 19.25 2.02
N PHE A 4 -26.01 19.72 2.27
CA PHE A 4 -24.80 18.90 2.19
C PHE A 4 -24.89 17.90 3.34
N TYR A 5 -25.36 16.69 3.05
CA TYR A 5 -25.04 15.57 3.92
C TYR A 5 -23.52 15.35 3.75
N PRO A 6 -22.70 15.45 4.81
CA PRO A 6 -21.34 14.99 4.70
C PRO A 6 -21.43 13.50 4.36
N GLU A 7 -21.05 13.14 3.13
CA GLU A 7 -20.62 11.78 2.90
C GLU A 7 -19.52 11.52 3.92
N VAL A 8 -19.75 10.57 4.82
CA VAL A 8 -18.73 10.18 5.79
C VAL A 8 -17.65 9.48 4.98
N PHE A 9 -16.69 10.26 4.47
CA PHE A 9 -15.47 9.73 3.91
C PHE A 9 -14.73 9.05 5.06
N VAL A 10 -14.83 7.73 5.11
CA VAL A 10 -14.15 6.94 6.11
C VAL A 10 -12.67 6.90 5.73
N TYR A 11 -11.84 7.52 6.57
CA TYR A 11 -10.39 7.48 6.46
C TYR A 11 -9.78 6.89 7.74
N LYS A 12 -8.54 6.45 7.65
CA LYS A 12 -7.70 6.12 8.80
C LYS A 12 -6.51 7.06 8.82
N LEU A 13 -6.16 7.55 10.01
CA LEU A 13 -4.96 8.33 10.25
C LEU A 13 -3.98 7.44 11.00
N ASP A 14 -2.73 7.39 10.54
CA ASP A 14 -1.62 6.98 11.39
C ASP A 14 -1.07 8.23 12.10
N PRO A 15 -1.32 8.40 13.41
CA PRO A 15 -0.92 9.62 14.11
C PRO A 15 0.59 9.68 14.41
N GLN A 16 1.31 8.55 14.29
CA GLN A 16 2.74 8.50 14.55
C GLN A 16 3.53 8.81 13.27
N LEU A 17 3.15 8.19 12.16
CA LEU A 17 3.80 8.37 10.86
C LEU A 17 3.20 9.51 10.04
N GLY A 18 2.01 9.99 10.40
CA GLY A 18 1.42 11.20 9.82
C GLY A 18 0.82 11.02 8.43
N PHE A 19 0.41 9.81 8.04
CA PHE A 19 -0.25 9.56 6.76
C PHE A 19 -1.74 9.23 6.92
N ILE A 20 -2.49 9.53 5.87
CA ILE A 20 -3.94 9.29 5.80
C ILE A 20 -4.20 8.21 4.75
N SER A 21 -4.94 7.18 5.16
CA SER A 21 -5.47 6.15 4.27
C SER A 21 -6.94 6.41 4.01
N LEU A 22 -7.30 6.61 2.75
CA LEU A 22 -8.69 6.74 2.34
C LEU A 22 -9.27 5.35 2.03
N ASN A 23 -10.51 5.10 2.43
CA ASN A 23 -11.18 3.83 2.09
C ASN A 23 -11.65 3.77 0.62
N SER A 24 -11.84 4.93 -0.01
CA SER A 24 -12.15 5.08 -1.44
C SER A 24 -11.14 6.03 -2.09
N SER A 25 -10.83 5.77 -3.37
CA SER A 25 -10.06 6.71 -4.17
C SER A 25 -10.90 7.95 -4.47
N LEU A 26 -10.25 9.11 -4.44
CA LEU A 26 -10.90 10.37 -4.78
C LEU A 26 -11.09 10.50 -6.29
N ASN A 27 -12.23 11.05 -6.70
CA ASN A 27 -12.51 11.41 -8.07
C ASN A 27 -11.57 12.53 -8.56
N SER A 28 -11.51 12.71 -9.90
CA SER A 28 -10.61 13.69 -10.51
C SER A 28 -10.96 15.14 -10.13
N ASP A 29 -12.24 15.42 -9.89
CA ASP A 29 -12.79 16.71 -9.49
C ASP A 29 -12.86 16.91 -7.96
N GLU A 30 -12.51 15.90 -7.17
CA GLU A 30 -12.48 16.01 -5.71
C GLU A 30 -11.17 16.59 -5.19
N VAL A 31 -11.27 17.36 -4.11
CA VAL A 31 -10.16 18.03 -3.43
C VAL A 31 -10.02 17.47 -2.02
N LEU A 32 -8.80 17.16 -1.60
CA LEU A 32 -8.47 16.77 -0.22
C LEU A 32 -7.59 17.83 0.43
N ALA A 33 -8.05 18.36 1.55
CA ALA A 33 -7.30 19.26 2.39
C ALA A 33 -7.47 18.89 3.87
N VAL A 34 -6.48 19.22 4.69
CA VAL A 34 -6.43 18.88 6.12
C VAL A 34 -6.10 20.10 6.96
N ALA A 35 -6.61 20.10 8.19
CA ALA A 35 -6.10 20.92 9.28
C ALA A 35 -5.90 20.01 10.50
N TYR A 36 -4.77 20.17 11.17
CA TYR A 36 -4.42 19.33 12.31
C TYR A 36 -3.45 20.06 13.24
N GLU A 37 -3.40 19.57 14.47
CA GLU A 37 -2.44 19.99 15.48
C GLU A 37 -1.67 18.74 15.94
N TYR A 38 -0.38 18.90 16.20
CA TYR A 38 0.45 17.82 16.72
C TYR A 38 1.53 18.36 17.67
N THR A 39 2.04 17.47 18.51
CA THR A 39 3.18 17.73 19.38
C THR A 39 4.29 16.75 19.04
N ILE A 40 5.53 17.17 19.23
CA ILE A 40 6.70 16.30 19.09
C ILE A 40 7.04 15.76 20.47
N ALA A 41 7.45 14.50 20.57
CA ALA A 41 7.86 13.92 21.84
C ALA A 41 8.99 14.75 22.47
N ASN A 42 8.86 15.05 23.76
CA ASN A 42 9.75 15.95 24.52
C ASN A 42 9.73 17.42 24.09
N ASP A 43 8.76 17.82 23.26
CA ASP A 43 8.47 19.22 22.94
C ASP A 43 7.20 19.68 23.69
N THR A 44 7.19 20.93 24.13
CA THR A 44 6.03 21.57 24.76
C THR A 44 5.24 22.43 23.77
N VAL A 45 5.77 22.62 22.56
CA VAL A 45 5.13 23.40 21.49
C VAL A 45 4.05 22.57 20.80
N ILE A 46 2.87 23.16 20.64
CA ILE A 46 1.82 22.65 19.77
C ILE A 46 2.02 23.24 18.38
N TYR A 47 2.27 22.39 17.40
CA TYR A 47 2.38 22.77 16.00
C TYR A 47 1.00 22.71 15.37
N LYS A 48 0.63 23.75 14.63
CA LYS A 48 -0.67 23.88 13.99
C LYS A 48 -0.54 24.05 12.49
N ILE A 49 -1.30 23.26 11.74
CA ILE A 49 -1.37 23.30 10.29
C ILE A 49 -2.82 23.55 9.89
N GLY A 50 -3.06 24.68 9.22
CA GLY A 50 -4.40 25.12 8.85
C GLY A 50 -5.25 25.58 10.04
N GLU A 51 -6.53 25.82 9.79
CA GLU A 51 -7.49 26.36 10.74
C GLU A 51 -8.56 25.31 11.08
N LEU A 52 -8.68 25.00 12.37
CA LEU A 52 -9.75 24.16 12.88
C LEU A 52 -11.04 24.98 13.06
N SER A 53 -12.20 24.38 12.85
CA SER A 53 -13.50 25.06 12.95
C SER A 53 -13.80 25.66 14.34
N ASN A 54 -13.16 25.12 15.38
CA ASN A 54 -13.28 25.61 16.76
C ASN A 54 -12.26 26.72 17.11
N SER A 55 -11.44 27.18 16.16
CA SER A 55 -10.37 28.16 16.42
C SER A 55 -10.86 29.62 16.49
N GLY A 56 -12.18 29.86 16.57
CA GLY A 56 -12.75 31.20 16.66
C GLY A 56 -12.85 31.95 15.34
N VAL A 57 -12.72 31.26 14.20
CA VAL A 57 -12.96 31.85 12.87
C VAL A 57 -14.45 32.21 12.76
N PRO A 58 -14.81 33.47 12.47
CA PRO A 58 -16.20 33.88 12.29
C PRO A 58 -16.90 33.05 11.22
N ALA A 59 -18.17 32.70 11.44
CA ALA A 59 -18.94 31.81 10.56
C ALA A 59 -19.10 32.29 9.09
N ASN A 60 -18.78 33.56 8.82
CA ASN A 60 -18.80 34.17 7.49
C ASN A 60 -17.42 34.21 6.81
N GLN A 61 -16.39 33.59 7.39
CA GLN A 61 -15.04 33.54 6.84
C GLN A 61 -14.69 32.12 6.39
N ASN A 62 -13.83 32.05 5.37
CA ASN A 62 -13.31 30.79 4.87
C ASN A 62 -12.23 30.26 5.83
N LEU A 63 -12.18 28.94 6.01
CA LEU A 63 -11.07 28.28 6.70
C LEU A 63 -9.88 28.10 5.75
N VAL A 64 -8.68 28.40 6.25
CA VAL A 64 -7.43 28.10 5.56
C VAL A 64 -6.97 26.69 5.92
N LEU A 65 -6.83 25.82 4.92
CA LEU A 65 -6.45 24.41 5.10
C LEU A 65 -5.17 24.07 4.31
N LYS A 66 -4.47 23.01 4.71
CA LYS A 66 -3.36 22.45 3.93
C LYS A 66 -3.90 21.52 2.84
N LEU A 67 -3.63 21.87 1.59
CA LEU A 67 -4.00 21.04 0.44
C LEU A 67 -3.11 19.78 0.37
N LEU A 68 -3.73 18.60 0.22
CA LEU A 68 -3.05 17.32 -0.05
C LEU A 68 -3.24 16.88 -1.51
N LYS A 69 -4.45 17.04 -2.07
CA LYS A 69 -4.76 16.75 -3.49
C LYS A 69 -5.70 17.83 -4.03
N GLY A 70 -5.33 18.44 -5.15
CA GLY A 70 -6.21 19.33 -5.93
C GLY A 70 -6.93 18.61 -7.07
N THR A 71 -7.73 19.36 -7.83
CA THR A 71 -8.36 18.85 -9.07
C THR A 71 -7.35 18.69 -10.22
N TYR A 72 -6.31 19.53 -10.22
CA TYR A 72 -5.14 19.34 -11.05
C TYR A 72 -4.04 18.65 -10.23
N PHE A 73 -3.73 17.39 -10.57
CA PHE A 73 -2.74 16.58 -9.86
C PHE A 73 -1.67 16.09 -10.85
N THR A 74 -0.45 16.60 -10.70
CA THR A 74 0.67 16.34 -11.60
C THR A 74 1.98 16.29 -10.82
N PRO A 75 2.98 15.51 -11.27
CA PRO A 75 4.31 15.48 -10.66
C PRO A 75 5.03 16.82 -10.52
N LYS A 76 4.58 17.85 -11.24
CA LYS A 76 5.16 19.21 -11.16
C LYS A 76 4.72 19.99 -9.92
N LEU A 77 3.74 19.50 -9.17
CA LEU A 77 3.21 20.15 -7.97
C LEU A 77 3.78 19.51 -6.71
N SER A 78 4.08 20.31 -5.68
CA SER A 78 4.57 19.80 -4.39
C SER A 78 3.58 18.90 -3.64
N THR A 79 2.30 18.95 -3.99
CA THR A 79 1.28 18.02 -3.47
C THR A 79 1.48 16.61 -3.98
N TRP A 80 2.19 16.42 -5.10
CA TRP A 80 2.52 15.10 -5.62
C TRP A 80 3.38 14.29 -4.65
N ASP A 81 4.34 14.95 -4.01
CA ASP A 81 5.27 14.31 -3.06
C ASP A 81 4.58 13.94 -1.74
N LEU A 82 3.43 14.55 -1.44
CA LEU A 82 2.60 14.18 -0.29
C LEU A 82 1.87 12.86 -0.49
N MET A 83 1.72 12.39 -1.73
CA MET A 83 1.12 11.09 -2.02
C MET A 83 2.14 9.98 -1.78
N LEU A 84 1.83 9.09 -0.83
CA LEU A 84 2.57 7.85 -0.62
C LEU A 84 2.44 6.91 -1.82
N LYS A 85 3.57 6.38 -2.28
CA LYS A 85 3.70 5.48 -3.44
C LYS A 85 4.43 4.18 -3.08
N ASN A 86 4.50 3.88 -1.79
CA ASN A 86 5.23 2.79 -1.17
C ASN A 86 4.31 1.73 -0.55
N VAL A 87 3.00 1.76 -0.87
CA VAL A 87 1.99 0.84 -0.33
C VAL A 87 1.34 0.05 -1.47
N TYR A 88 1.44 -1.27 -1.43
CA TYR A 88 1.04 -2.16 -2.53
C TYR A 88 -0.04 -3.14 -2.08
N ALA A 89 -1.10 -3.28 -2.86
CA ALA A 89 -2.08 -4.36 -2.61
C ALA A 89 -1.55 -5.68 -3.15
N ILE A 90 -1.72 -6.73 -2.35
CA ILE A 90 -1.55 -8.12 -2.76
C ILE A 90 -2.89 -8.81 -3.10
N GLY A 91 -4.00 -8.05 -3.11
CA GLY A 91 -5.33 -8.57 -3.43
C GLY A 91 -5.90 -9.52 -2.38
N ALA A 92 -5.35 -9.50 -1.17
CA ALA A 92 -5.72 -10.39 -0.08
C ALA A 92 -6.55 -9.66 0.97
N TYR A 93 -7.36 -10.42 1.71
CA TYR A 93 -8.12 -9.93 2.86
C TYR A 93 -7.89 -10.87 4.04
N GLN A 94 -7.93 -10.30 5.26
CA GLN A 94 -7.75 -11.03 6.51
C GLN A 94 -6.54 -11.96 6.43
N VAL A 95 -5.37 -11.43 6.08
CA VAL A 95 -4.16 -12.23 5.87
C VAL A 95 -3.71 -12.82 7.19
N ASP A 96 -3.61 -14.15 7.25
CA ASP A 96 -3.01 -14.86 8.38
C ASP A 96 -1.49 -14.76 8.28
N SER A 97 -0.81 -14.55 9.41
CA SER A 97 0.65 -14.56 9.45
C SER A 97 1.23 -15.96 9.28
N LYS A 98 0.47 -17.01 9.57
CA LYS A 98 0.87 -18.40 9.39
C LYS A 98 0.96 -18.73 7.91
N GLU A 99 2.10 -19.31 7.52
CA GLU A 99 2.38 -19.67 6.13
C GLU A 99 2.30 -18.49 5.15
N PHE A 100 2.46 -17.27 5.68
CA PHE A 100 2.68 -16.09 4.84
C PHE A 100 4.10 -16.09 4.33
N PHE A 101 4.26 -16.01 3.02
CA PHE A 101 5.53 -15.87 2.36
C PHE A 101 5.43 -14.74 1.34
N LEU A 102 6.39 -13.82 1.36
CA LEU A 102 6.47 -12.73 0.40
C LEU A 102 7.93 -12.47 0.07
N ASN A 103 8.21 -12.27 -1.20
CA ASN A 103 9.48 -11.79 -1.73
C ASN A 103 9.25 -10.60 -2.65
N VAL A 104 10.27 -9.76 -2.71
CA VAL A 104 10.41 -8.75 -3.77
C VAL A 104 11.32 -9.35 -4.83
N MET A 105 10.78 -9.47 -6.04
CA MET A 105 11.47 -10.04 -7.19
C MET A 105 11.83 -8.94 -8.19
N TYR A 106 12.90 -9.16 -8.94
CA TYR A 106 13.32 -8.37 -10.08
C TYR A 106 13.43 -9.28 -11.31
N GLN A 107 12.81 -8.87 -12.42
CA GLN A 107 12.92 -9.54 -13.70
C GLN A 107 14.25 -9.20 -14.37
N ASP A 108 15.18 -10.15 -14.43
CA ASP A 108 16.47 -9.96 -15.07
C ASP A 108 16.42 -10.35 -16.56
N ASP A 109 16.49 -9.35 -17.44
CA ASP A 109 16.51 -9.55 -18.89
C ASP A 109 17.71 -10.38 -19.38
N LYS A 110 18.83 -10.37 -18.64
CA LYS A 110 20.05 -11.10 -19.07
C LYS A 110 19.86 -12.60 -18.97
N THR A 111 19.24 -13.05 -17.88
CA THR A 111 19.01 -14.47 -17.60
C THR A 111 17.60 -14.92 -17.96
N GLY A 112 16.67 -13.99 -18.20
CA GLY A 112 15.24 -14.25 -18.37
C GLY A 112 14.54 -14.71 -17.09
N SER A 113 15.28 -14.78 -15.97
CA SER A 113 14.80 -15.31 -14.70
C SER A 113 14.41 -14.18 -13.74
N SER A 114 13.55 -14.51 -12.78
CA SER A 114 13.23 -13.60 -11.68
C SER A 114 14.15 -13.88 -10.50
N ILE A 115 14.80 -12.85 -9.99
CA ILE A 115 15.77 -12.93 -8.89
C ILE A 115 15.31 -12.07 -7.72
N ASN A 116 15.62 -12.47 -6.49
CA ASN A 116 15.27 -11.74 -5.27
C ASN A 116 16.46 -10.93 -4.72
N TYR A 117 17.49 -10.69 -5.52
CA TYR A 117 18.67 -9.88 -5.20
C TYR A 117 19.14 -9.15 -6.46
N LEU A 118 19.98 -8.13 -6.31
CA LEU A 118 20.59 -7.44 -7.45
C LEU A 118 22.11 -7.56 -7.35
N PRO A 119 22.82 -8.11 -8.35
CA PRO A 119 24.27 -8.34 -8.30
C PRO A 119 25.06 -7.06 -8.63
N VAL A 120 24.79 -5.95 -7.91
CA VAL A 120 25.39 -4.63 -8.16
C VAL A 120 25.75 -3.88 -6.90
N GLY A 121 26.75 -3.01 -7.02
CA GLY A 121 27.17 -2.11 -5.95
C GLY A 121 27.34 -2.78 -4.59
N ASP A 122 26.91 -2.07 -3.55
CA ASP A 122 27.04 -2.50 -2.16
C ASP A 122 25.98 -3.55 -1.75
N ILE A 123 24.95 -3.77 -2.56
CA ILE A 123 23.85 -4.71 -2.28
C ILE A 123 24.01 -6.08 -2.94
N LYS A 124 25.12 -6.32 -3.66
CA LYS A 124 25.34 -7.51 -4.50
C LYS A 124 25.07 -8.89 -3.87
N ASN A 125 25.19 -8.99 -2.54
CA ASN A 125 25.02 -10.24 -1.79
C ASN A 125 23.85 -10.17 -0.79
N LYS A 126 22.91 -9.23 -0.98
CA LYS A 126 21.76 -9.03 -0.09
C LYS A 126 20.46 -9.31 -0.82
N VAL A 127 19.53 -9.96 -0.14
CA VAL A 127 18.17 -10.12 -0.66
C VAL A 127 17.44 -8.79 -0.66
N LEU A 128 16.53 -8.59 -1.61
CA LEU A 128 15.78 -7.35 -1.77
C LEU A 128 14.90 -7.04 -0.57
N LEU A 129 14.44 -8.05 0.18
CA LEU A 129 13.72 -7.83 1.44
C LEU A 129 14.58 -7.05 2.44
N GLU A 130 15.80 -7.51 2.70
CA GLU A 130 16.76 -6.84 3.59
C GLU A 130 17.11 -5.44 3.06
N VAL A 131 17.41 -5.32 1.76
CA VAL A 131 17.78 -4.03 1.16
C VAL A 131 16.66 -3.00 1.33
N LEU A 132 15.41 -3.41 1.14
CA LEU A 132 14.21 -2.57 1.17
C LEU A 132 13.59 -2.45 2.58
N ASN A 133 14.32 -2.86 3.62
CA ASN A 133 13.90 -2.82 5.03
C ASN A 133 12.59 -3.58 5.30
N LEU A 134 12.34 -4.68 4.58
CA LEU A 134 11.21 -5.58 4.81
C LEU A 134 11.60 -6.84 5.60
N ASP A 135 12.87 -6.98 5.96
CA ASP A 135 13.45 -8.08 6.74
C ASP A 135 14.53 -7.46 7.64
N ASN A 136 14.17 -7.21 8.90
CA ASN A 136 15.03 -6.61 9.91
C ASN A 136 14.99 -7.39 11.23
N VAL A 137 13.98 -8.24 11.42
CA VAL A 137 13.83 -9.05 12.62
C VAL A 137 13.64 -10.51 12.29
N ASN A 138 14.04 -11.38 13.21
CA ASN A 138 13.84 -12.82 13.04
C ASN A 138 12.45 -13.25 13.55
N SER A 139 12.15 -14.54 13.46
CA SER A 139 10.93 -15.13 14.01
C SER A 139 10.67 -14.90 15.52
N GLN A 140 11.68 -14.50 16.30
CA GLN A 140 11.59 -14.14 17.72
C GLN A 140 11.45 -12.62 17.95
N LEU A 141 11.42 -11.81 16.89
CA LEU A 141 11.43 -10.35 16.90
C LEU A 141 12.76 -9.73 17.38
N ASP A 142 13.84 -10.50 17.39
CA ASP A 142 15.18 -9.94 17.63
C ASP A 142 15.67 -9.20 16.38
N PRO A 143 16.50 -8.14 16.50
CA PRO A 143 16.90 -7.25 15.40
C PRO A 143 17.99 -7.88 14.50
N TYR A 144 17.67 -9.03 13.92
CA TYR A 144 18.52 -9.75 12.97
C TYR A 144 17.66 -10.22 11.79
N PRO A 145 18.02 -9.86 10.54
CA PRO A 145 17.30 -10.34 9.38
C PRO A 145 17.46 -11.86 9.23
N ASP A 146 16.39 -12.54 8.81
CA ASP A 146 16.36 -14.00 8.67
C ASP A 146 16.02 -14.48 7.24
N GLY A 147 15.93 -13.55 6.29
CA GLY A 147 15.61 -13.82 4.88
C GLY A 147 14.12 -13.94 4.60
N GLN A 148 13.26 -13.74 5.60
CA GLN A 148 11.81 -13.73 5.45
C GLN A 148 11.23 -12.33 5.62
N PHE A 149 10.05 -12.12 5.06
CA PHE A 149 9.35 -10.86 5.23
C PHE A 149 8.89 -10.71 6.69
N ASP A 150 9.23 -9.56 7.30
CA ASP A 150 8.77 -9.16 8.62
C ASP A 150 7.24 -8.99 8.60
N PHE A 151 6.46 -9.95 9.07
CA PHE A 151 4.99 -9.79 9.18
C PHE A 151 4.62 -9.00 10.45
N ILE A 152 4.67 -7.67 10.37
CA ILE A 152 4.34 -6.78 11.48
C ILE A 152 3.12 -5.94 11.11
N ASN A 153 1.96 -6.32 11.63
CA ASN A 153 0.70 -5.67 11.30
C ASN A 153 0.70 -4.20 11.74
N GLY A 154 0.34 -3.30 10.83
CA GLY A 154 0.40 -1.85 11.00
C GLY A 154 1.76 -1.22 10.65
N VAL A 155 2.80 -2.01 10.43
CA VAL A 155 4.15 -1.50 10.09
C VAL A 155 4.54 -1.88 8.67
N THR A 156 4.63 -3.17 8.37
CA THR A 156 5.03 -3.71 7.06
C THR A 156 3.84 -4.31 6.30
N ILE A 157 2.77 -4.67 7.00
CA ILE A 157 1.53 -5.16 6.38
C ILE A 157 0.31 -4.60 7.10
N ASN A 158 -0.78 -4.34 6.38
CA ASN A 158 -2.12 -4.30 6.95
C ASN A 158 -2.82 -5.60 6.57
N SER A 159 -2.92 -6.50 7.54
CA SER A 159 -3.46 -7.85 7.31
C SER A 159 -4.94 -7.82 6.96
N SER A 160 -5.70 -6.84 7.44
CA SER A 160 -7.15 -6.79 7.19
C SER A 160 -7.50 -6.62 5.71
N ASN A 161 -6.67 -5.93 4.94
CA ASN A 161 -6.91 -5.60 3.53
C ASN A 161 -5.72 -5.87 2.59
N GLY A 162 -4.74 -6.66 3.05
CA GLY A 162 -3.62 -7.15 2.22
C GLY A 162 -2.81 -6.03 1.58
N ARG A 163 -2.47 -5.00 2.37
CA ARG A 163 -1.57 -3.92 1.92
C ARG A 163 -0.18 -4.12 2.49
N ILE A 164 0.83 -4.18 1.63
CA ILE A 164 2.24 -4.23 2.01
C ILE A 164 2.78 -2.81 2.04
N PHE A 165 3.45 -2.45 3.12
CA PHE A 165 4.06 -1.16 3.37
C PHE A 165 5.58 -1.32 3.30
N PHE A 166 6.19 -0.59 2.37
CA PHE A 166 7.63 -0.42 2.36
C PHE A 166 7.97 0.72 3.31
N PRO A 167 8.82 0.54 4.34
CA PRO A 167 9.10 1.57 5.34
C PRO A 167 10.09 2.64 4.83
N VAL A 168 10.00 2.98 3.55
CA VAL A 168 10.76 4.01 2.85
C VAL A 168 9.87 4.65 1.78
N LEU A 169 10.06 5.93 1.46
CA LEU A 169 9.16 6.68 0.56
C LEU A 169 9.23 6.20 -0.90
N GLU A 170 10.44 5.94 -1.39
CA GLU A 170 10.68 5.56 -2.78
C GLU A 170 11.53 4.29 -2.88
N PRO A 171 11.01 3.13 -2.45
CA PRO A 171 11.80 1.90 -2.30
C PRO A 171 12.54 1.50 -3.57
N PHE A 172 11.93 1.67 -4.74
CA PHE A 172 12.50 1.29 -6.04
C PHE A 172 13.19 2.44 -6.79
N GLY A 173 13.19 3.65 -6.21
CA GLY A 173 13.72 4.87 -6.83
C GLY A 173 14.97 5.34 -6.10
N SER A 174 14.89 6.54 -5.51
CA SER A 174 16.00 7.19 -4.82
C SER A 174 16.61 6.35 -3.69
N TYR A 175 15.79 5.61 -2.93
CA TYR A 175 16.29 4.77 -1.85
C TYR A 175 17.16 3.62 -2.37
N LEU A 176 16.70 2.89 -3.39
CA LEU A 176 17.50 1.82 -3.99
C LEU A 176 18.77 2.37 -4.65
N LYS A 177 18.70 3.56 -5.26
CA LYS A 177 19.88 4.25 -5.81
C LYS A 177 20.94 4.45 -4.73
N GLU A 178 20.55 4.97 -3.57
CA GLU A 178 21.44 5.18 -2.43
C GLU A 178 22.05 3.86 -1.95
N LYS A 179 21.24 2.80 -1.81
CA LYS A 179 21.73 1.49 -1.36
C LYS A 179 22.70 0.84 -2.32
N ILE A 180 22.51 0.99 -3.63
CA ILE A 180 23.46 0.50 -4.64
C ILE A 180 24.80 1.24 -4.52
N ASN A 181 24.78 2.53 -4.15
CA ASN A 181 25.97 3.37 -3.95
C ASN A 181 26.92 3.39 -5.16
N ASN A 182 26.35 3.31 -6.36
CA ASN A 182 27.05 3.40 -7.64
C ASN A 182 26.08 3.89 -8.70
N ASP A 183 26.11 5.19 -9.00
CA ASP A 183 25.16 5.84 -9.91
C ASP A 183 25.07 5.20 -11.30
N ALA A 184 26.22 4.78 -11.86
CA ALA A 184 26.27 4.20 -13.19
C ALA A 184 25.62 2.81 -13.26
N GLU A 185 25.72 2.03 -12.18
CA GLU A 185 25.04 0.74 -12.07
C GLU A 185 23.58 0.92 -11.68
N ALA A 186 23.29 1.81 -10.72
CA ALA A 186 21.95 2.05 -10.19
C ALA A 186 20.96 2.45 -11.27
N GLU A 187 21.36 3.29 -12.22
CA GLU A 187 20.49 3.73 -13.32
C GLU A 187 19.91 2.58 -14.15
N ARG A 188 20.53 1.39 -14.13
CA ARG A 188 20.00 0.22 -14.85
C ARG A 188 18.85 -0.48 -14.12
N TYR A 189 18.76 -0.29 -12.80
CA TYR A 189 17.85 -1.05 -11.93
C TYR A 189 16.76 -0.17 -11.33
N ILE A 190 17.04 1.09 -11.00
CA ILE A 190 16.05 1.95 -10.35
C ILE A 190 14.88 2.29 -11.29
N PHE A 191 13.70 2.42 -10.69
CA PHE A 191 12.47 2.83 -11.36
C PHE A 191 11.98 4.15 -10.75
N GLN A 192 12.72 5.23 -11.03
CA GLN A 192 12.41 6.56 -10.50
C GLN A 192 11.09 7.09 -11.07
N GLU A 193 10.76 6.72 -12.31
CA GLU A 193 9.54 7.13 -13.00
C GLU A 193 8.26 6.64 -12.31
N LEU A 194 8.35 5.61 -11.46
CA LEU A 194 7.26 5.21 -10.58
C LEU A 194 6.85 6.32 -9.60
N TYR A 195 7.77 7.22 -9.25
CA TYR A 195 7.58 8.25 -8.24
C TYR A 195 7.44 9.65 -8.82
N ASP A 196 8.08 9.95 -9.96
CA ASP A 196 8.09 11.28 -10.58
C ASP A 196 7.19 11.42 -11.82
N SER A 197 6.50 10.35 -12.23
CA SER A 197 5.62 10.32 -13.39
C SER A 197 4.24 9.77 -13.03
N ILE A 198 3.24 10.07 -13.85
CA ILE A 198 1.91 9.48 -13.66
C ILE A 198 1.94 7.96 -13.94
N GLN A 199 1.08 7.21 -13.26
CA GLN A 199 1.10 5.74 -13.30
C GLN A 199 0.98 5.19 -14.73
N SER A 200 0.18 5.82 -15.59
CA SER A 200 0.00 5.41 -16.99
C SER A 200 1.30 5.49 -17.79
N ASP A 201 2.12 6.49 -17.52
CA ASP A 201 3.36 6.77 -18.24
C ASP A 201 4.47 5.86 -17.71
N ALA A 202 4.60 5.76 -16.38
CA ALA A 202 5.55 4.86 -15.73
C ALA A 202 5.36 3.40 -16.20
N ARG A 203 4.11 2.94 -16.32
CA ARG A 203 3.79 1.58 -16.81
C ARG A 203 4.29 1.30 -18.23
N GLN A 204 4.41 2.31 -19.07
CA GLN A 204 4.90 2.15 -20.45
C GLN A 204 6.43 1.97 -20.50
N ILE A 205 7.15 2.24 -19.41
CA ILE A 205 8.61 2.13 -19.31
C ILE A 205 8.98 0.69 -18.93
N ALA A 206 8.70 -0.26 -19.84
CA ALA A 206 8.94 -1.69 -19.63
C ALA A 206 10.41 -2.01 -19.25
N LYS A 207 11.37 -1.21 -19.72
CA LYS A 207 12.80 -1.36 -19.39
C LYS A 207 13.11 -1.21 -17.88
N LYS A 208 12.28 -0.46 -17.13
CA LYS A 208 12.43 -0.21 -15.68
C LYS A 208 11.36 -0.92 -14.85
N ASN A 209 10.17 -1.14 -15.41
CA ASN A 209 9.06 -1.82 -14.74
C ASN A 209 9.31 -3.33 -14.61
N LYS A 210 10.20 -3.70 -13.68
CA LYS A 210 10.73 -5.06 -13.52
C LYS A 210 10.61 -5.62 -12.11
N PHE A 211 10.23 -4.79 -11.13
CA PHE A 211 9.99 -5.24 -9.76
C PHE A 211 8.56 -5.76 -9.62
N PHE A 212 8.42 -6.86 -8.90
CA PHE A 212 7.10 -7.40 -8.56
C PHE A 212 7.15 -8.13 -7.22
N LEU A 213 5.99 -8.20 -6.57
CA LEU A 213 5.81 -8.98 -5.34
C LEU A 213 5.41 -10.41 -5.72
N GLN A 214 6.05 -11.39 -5.10
CA GLN A 214 5.73 -12.80 -5.27
C GLN A 214 5.59 -13.45 -3.90
N GLY A 215 4.54 -14.23 -3.70
CA GLY A 215 4.29 -14.81 -2.38
C GLY A 215 3.13 -15.78 -2.34
N THR A 216 2.93 -16.35 -1.16
CA THR A 216 1.77 -17.18 -0.81
C THR A 216 1.21 -16.69 0.51
N TYR A 217 -0.11 -16.77 0.67
CA TYR A 217 -0.77 -16.40 1.91
C TYR A 217 -1.97 -17.30 2.16
N LYS A 218 -2.39 -17.36 3.42
CA LYS A 218 -3.70 -17.87 3.83
C LYS A 218 -4.52 -16.71 4.38
N SER A 219 -5.83 -16.74 4.15
CA SER A 219 -6.74 -15.86 4.88
C SER A 219 -7.08 -16.54 6.21
N SER A 220 -7.07 -15.78 7.29
CA SER A 220 -7.42 -16.25 8.62
C SER A 220 -8.85 -16.75 8.58
N SER A 221 -9.00 -18.01 9.00
CA SER A 221 -10.21 -18.80 8.96
C SER A 221 -11.43 -18.04 9.50
N SER A 222 -12.23 -17.47 8.62
CA SER A 222 -13.66 -17.75 8.65
C SER A 222 -13.90 -18.82 7.60
N SER A 223 -14.95 -19.62 7.74
CA SER A 223 -15.43 -20.50 6.66
C SER A 223 -15.84 -19.71 5.41
N GLU A 224 -15.60 -18.39 5.38
CA GLU A 224 -16.21 -17.42 4.50
C GLU A 224 -15.19 -16.95 3.44
N ILE A 225 -15.33 -17.42 2.21
CA ILE A 225 -14.55 -16.96 1.05
C ILE A 225 -15.27 -15.78 0.41
N TYR A 226 -14.65 -14.59 0.41
CA TYR A 226 -15.23 -13.42 -0.24
C TYR A 226 -15.12 -13.51 -1.77
N LEU A 227 -16.23 -13.29 -2.47
CA LEU A 227 -16.39 -13.45 -3.92
C LEU A 227 -16.07 -12.16 -4.70
N GLY A 228 -15.73 -11.06 -4.02
CA GLY A 228 -15.27 -9.83 -4.67
C GLY A 228 -16.39 -8.92 -5.19
N ALA A 229 -17.66 -9.26 -4.96
CA ALA A 229 -18.82 -8.49 -5.42
C ALA A 229 -19.99 -8.61 -4.44
N PHE A 230 -20.78 -7.54 -4.29
CA PHE A 230 -22.03 -7.53 -3.52
C PHE A 230 -23.24 -7.71 -4.45
N ASN A 231 -24.33 -8.25 -3.92
CA ASN A 231 -25.58 -8.50 -4.66
C ASN A 231 -25.36 -9.35 -5.93
N ILE A 232 -24.73 -10.51 -5.75
CA ILE A 232 -24.48 -11.48 -6.82
C ILE A 232 -25.82 -12.13 -7.21
N PRO A 233 -26.12 -12.36 -8.50
CA PRO A 233 -27.33 -13.07 -8.90
C PRO A 233 -27.37 -14.50 -8.34
N ASP A 234 -28.51 -14.89 -7.76
CA ASP A 234 -28.71 -16.24 -7.22
C ASP A 234 -28.37 -17.33 -8.24
N GLY A 235 -27.60 -18.33 -7.82
CA GLY A 235 -27.17 -19.47 -8.65
C GLY A 235 -26.06 -19.17 -9.66
N SER A 236 -25.50 -17.96 -9.67
CA SER A 236 -24.40 -17.61 -10.60
C SER A 236 -23.02 -18.10 -10.12
N VAL A 237 -22.92 -18.63 -8.90
CA VAL A 237 -21.66 -19.07 -8.30
C VAL A 237 -21.44 -20.55 -8.58
N VAL A 238 -20.24 -20.90 -9.06
CA VAL A 238 -19.82 -22.29 -9.28
C VAL A 238 -18.50 -22.53 -8.56
N VAL A 239 -18.51 -23.51 -7.67
CA VAL A 239 -17.36 -23.84 -6.82
C VAL A 239 -16.83 -25.22 -7.20
N THR A 240 -15.51 -25.32 -7.34
CA THR A 240 -14.83 -26.59 -7.63
C THR A 240 -13.71 -26.83 -6.64
N ALA A 241 -13.62 -28.05 -6.10
CA ALA A 241 -12.52 -28.48 -5.26
C ALA A 241 -11.96 -29.81 -5.79
N GLY A 242 -10.64 -29.90 -5.97
CA GLY A 242 -9.98 -31.12 -6.47
C GLY A 242 -10.49 -31.61 -7.83
N GLY A 243 -10.94 -30.69 -8.70
CA GLY A 243 -11.50 -31.02 -10.02
C GLY A 243 -12.96 -31.48 -10.01
N ARG A 244 -13.63 -31.55 -8.85
CA ARG A 244 -15.06 -31.87 -8.72
C ARG A 244 -15.86 -30.59 -8.47
N LYS A 245 -16.97 -30.41 -9.19
CA LYS A 245 -17.95 -29.35 -8.88
C LYS A 245 -18.67 -29.70 -7.57
N LEU A 246 -18.69 -28.74 -6.65
CA LEU A 246 -19.38 -28.85 -5.36
C LEU A 246 -20.86 -28.50 -5.51
N ILE A 247 -21.69 -28.99 -4.59
CA ILE A 247 -23.15 -28.78 -4.58
C ILE A 247 -23.51 -27.71 -3.54
N GLU A 248 -24.15 -26.63 -3.98
CA GLU A 248 -24.64 -25.55 -3.12
C GLU A 248 -25.73 -26.05 -2.16
N ASN A 249 -25.71 -25.60 -0.91
CA ASN A 249 -26.51 -26.06 0.23
C ASN A 249 -26.21 -27.49 0.72
N GLN A 250 -25.17 -28.13 0.19
CA GLN A 250 -24.69 -29.43 0.67
C GLN A 250 -23.21 -29.36 1.04
N ASP A 251 -22.37 -28.89 0.12
CA ASP A 251 -20.91 -28.80 0.27
C ASP A 251 -20.45 -27.39 0.67
N TYR A 252 -21.26 -26.36 0.34
CA TYR A 252 -21.01 -24.94 0.66
C TYR A 252 -22.33 -24.15 0.62
N VAL A 253 -22.36 -22.97 1.23
CA VAL A 253 -23.46 -21.99 1.19
C VAL A 253 -22.97 -20.69 0.60
N VAL A 254 -23.83 -19.93 -0.09
CA VAL A 254 -23.47 -18.60 -0.62
C VAL A 254 -24.38 -17.55 0.00
N ASP A 255 -23.80 -16.51 0.59
CA ASP A 255 -24.50 -15.26 0.87
C ASP A 255 -24.36 -14.34 -0.33
N TYR A 256 -25.40 -14.33 -1.18
CA TYR A 256 -25.44 -13.53 -2.41
C TYR A 256 -25.49 -12.02 -2.15
N ASN A 257 -25.99 -11.59 -0.98
CA ASN A 257 -26.04 -10.17 -0.63
C ASN A 257 -24.66 -9.67 -0.20
N LEU A 258 -24.01 -10.42 0.69
CA LEU A 258 -22.71 -10.08 1.23
C LEU A 258 -21.56 -10.47 0.30
N GLY A 259 -21.80 -11.36 -0.66
CA GLY A 259 -20.78 -11.81 -1.60
C GLY A 259 -19.76 -12.72 -0.93
N CYS A 260 -20.17 -13.61 -0.03
CA CYS A 260 -19.29 -14.58 0.60
C CYS A 260 -19.82 -16.01 0.49
N LEU A 261 -18.91 -16.97 0.51
CA LEU A 261 -19.20 -18.41 0.51
C LEU A 261 -18.84 -18.99 1.85
N ILE A 262 -19.78 -19.67 2.52
CA ILE A 262 -19.69 -20.22 3.87
C ILE A 262 -19.61 -21.76 3.84
#